data_AF-A0AAW3IZH7-F1
#
_entry.id   AF-A0AAW3IZH7-F1
#
_cell.length_a   1.000
_cell.length_b   1.000
_cell.length_c   1.000
_cell.angle_alpha   90.00
_cell.angle_beta   90.00
_cell.angle_gamma   90.00
#
_symmetry.space_group_name_H-M   'P 1'
#
loop_
_entity.id
_entity.type
_entity.pdbx_description
1 polymer ?
#
loop_
_entity_poly.entity_id
_entity_poly.type
_entity_poly.pdbx_seq_one_letter_code
_entity_poly.pdbx_strand_id
1 'polypeptide(L)'
;MSAYIAPSQIAQRQLEYFNGKHVLVAGEVEDMFPLELTAHCESVEVFTSNYSYFRQIRHSDKIKSHFGSEFDVDTQADMLLLYWPKAKAEAEYLLAMLMAKLGVNAEIVVVGENRSGVKSIEKMFKEYGPVNKYDSARRCSFYWGNCLNEPKPFNQEDWFKSYTVTLGEQSLTVKSLPGVFSHGEFDLGSRLLLETLPNLSGKVLDFGCGAGVLGAFMAKANPEIAIEMCDINAYAITSSQATLEANGLSGRVFASDIYSDTANDYRFIISNPPFHSGLDTNYNAAETLLGHAPQHLSNHGEMIIVANSFLKYPPIIENAFNNCETLNKTNKFSIYYAKKS
;
A
#
# COMPACT_ATOMS: atom_id res chain seq x y z
N MET A 1 -7.37 -3.14 27.13
CA MET A 1 -7.50 -3.67 25.75
C MET A 1 -6.25 -4.47 25.44
N SER A 2 -6.35 -5.57 24.68
CA SER A 2 -5.15 -6.33 24.28
C SER A 2 -4.28 -5.47 23.37
N ALA A 3 -2.95 -5.64 23.47
CA ALA A 3 -1.96 -4.87 22.71
C ALA A 3 -1.93 -5.18 21.20
N TYR A 4 -2.65 -6.23 20.78
CA TYR A 4 -2.60 -6.76 19.42
C TYR A 4 -3.95 -6.67 18.71
N ILE A 5 -3.95 -6.69 17.39
CA ILE A 5 -5.16 -6.80 16.56
C ILE A 5 -5.79 -8.19 16.69
N ALA A 6 -7.06 -8.32 16.33
CA ALA A 6 -7.80 -9.57 16.50
C ALA A 6 -7.15 -10.80 15.77
N PRO A 7 -6.59 -10.66 14.55
CA PRO A 7 -5.81 -11.74 13.92
C PRO A 7 -4.56 -12.17 14.72
N SER A 8 -3.79 -11.23 15.24
CA SER A 8 -2.61 -11.53 16.09
C SER A 8 -3.02 -12.20 17.40
N GLN A 9 -4.13 -11.79 18.02
CA GLN A 9 -4.64 -12.42 19.25
C GLN A 9 -5.09 -13.87 19.05
N ILE A 10 -5.59 -14.24 17.86
CA ILE A 10 -5.92 -15.64 17.59
C ILE A 10 -4.67 -16.46 17.32
N ALA A 11 -3.65 -15.90 16.64
CA ALA A 11 -2.34 -16.53 16.50
C ALA A 11 -1.66 -16.75 17.86
N GLN A 12 -1.72 -15.76 18.76
CA GLN A 12 -1.17 -15.82 20.11
C GLN A 12 -1.74 -16.98 20.95
N ARG A 13 -2.99 -17.40 20.70
CA ARG A 13 -3.61 -18.55 21.40
C ARG A 13 -3.08 -19.89 20.91
N GLN A 14 -2.34 -19.89 19.80
CA GLN A 14 -1.87 -21.07 19.07
C GLN A 14 -0.34 -21.07 18.94
N LEU A 15 0.38 -20.49 19.92
CA LEU A 15 1.85 -20.35 19.89
C LEU A 15 2.59 -21.69 19.70
N GLU A 16 1.99 -22.80 20.16
CA GLU A 16 2.57 -24.14 20.00
C GLU A 16 2.84 -24.53 18.54
N TYR A 17 2.05 -24.02 17.57
CA TYR A 17 2.26 -24.28 16.14
C TYR A 17 3.54 -23.65 15.61
N PHE A 18 4.07 -22.61 16.26
CA PHE A 18 5.24 -21.87 15.80
C PHE A 18 6.54 -22.33 16.48
N ASN A 19 6.45 -23.26 17.44
CA ASN A 19 7.61 -23.75 18.18
C ASN A 19 8.60 -24.48 17.26
N GLY A 20 9.87 -24.08 17.30
CA GLY A 20 10.93 -24.72 16.51
C GLY A 20 10.88 -24.41 15.00
N LYS A 21 10.04 -23.45 14.59
CA LYS A 21 9.86 -23.06 13.17
C LYS A 21 10.72 -21.86 12.79
N HIS A 22 11.06 -21.79 11.51
CA HIS A 22 11.57 -20.58 10.87
C HIS A 22 10.38 -19.90 10.18
N VAL A 23 9.83 -18.85 10.80
CA VAL A 23 8.56 -18.26 10.37
C VAL A 23 8.80 -17.03 9.51
N LEU A 24 8.21 -17.02 8.31
CA LEU A 24 8.02 -15.82 7.50
C LEU A 24 6.62 -15.26 7.76
N VAL A 25 6.53 -14.05 8.29
CA VAL A 25 5.27 -13.31 8.46
C VAL A 25 5.05 -12.41 7.25
N ALA A 26 3.86 -12.46 6.66
CA ALA A 26 3.50 -11.61 5.53
C ALA A 26 2.02 -11.21 5.53
N GLY A 27 1.67 -10.24 4.68
CA GLY A 27 0.30 -9.74 4.51
C GLY A 27 -0.05 -8.56 5.42
N GLU A 28 -1.32 -8.42 5.80
CA GLU A 28 -1.86 -7.29 6.59
C GLU A 28 -1.57 -7.43 8.10
N VAL A 29 -0.30 -7.50 8.48
CA VAL A 29 0.10 -7.34 9.88
C VAL A 29 0.25 -5.85 10.20
N GLU A 30 -0.40 -5.39 11.27
CA GLU A 30 -0.45 -3.97 11.66
C GLU A 30 0.08 -3.74 13.10
N ASP A 31 0.60 -4.79 13.76
CA ASP A 31 1.09 -4.73 15.13
C ASP A 31 2.43 -5.46 15.31
N MET A 32 2.95 -5.41 16.54
CA MET A 32 4.28 -5.92 16.87
C MET A 32 4.25 -7.39 17.33
N PHE A 33 3.19 -8.16 17.05
CA PHE A 33 3.13 -9.59 17.39
C PHE A 33 4.31 -10.42 16.84
N PRO A 34 4.89 -10.12 15.66
CA PRO A 34 6.10 -10.82 15.21
C PRO A 34 7.28 -10.75 16.19
N LEU A 35 7.36 -9.72 17.06
CA LEU A 35 8.38 -9.68 18.12
C LEU A 35 8.15 -10.74 19.19
N GLU A 36 6.89 -11.01 19.54
CA GLU A 36 6.55 -12.07 20.49
C GLU A 36 6.91 -13.45 19.93
N LEU A 37 6.67 -13.67 18.62
CA LEU A 37 7.06 -14.91 17.95
C LEU A 37 8.56 -15.23 18.07
N THR A 38 9.43 -14.22 18.19
CA THR A 38 10.88 -14.45 18.38
C THR A 38 11.23 -15.19 19.67
N ALA A 39 10.31 -15.28 20.64
CA ALA A 39 10.50 -16.07 21.85
C ALA A 39 10.07 -17.55 21.70
N HIS A 40 9.42 -17.90 20.60
CA HIS A 40 8.82 -19.22 20.34
C HIS A 40 9.40 -19.89 19.09
N CYS A 41 9.81 -19.12 18.10
CA CYS A 41 10.37 -19.58 16.83
C CYS A 41 11.91 -19.66 16.87
N GLU A 42 12.50 -20.48 16.00
CA GLU A 42 13.96 -20.48 15.77
C GLU A 42 14.40 -19.18 15.06
N SER A 43 13.60 -18.70 14.11
CA SER A 43 13.79 -17.38 13.51
C SER A 43 12.47 -16.77 13.03
N VAL A 44 12.43 -15.44 12.95
CA VAL A 44 11.30 -14.69 12.39
C VAL A 44 11.79 -13.75 11.31
N GLU A 45 11.24 -13.89 10.12
CA GLU A 45 11.36 -12.92 9.03
C GLU A 45 10.01 -12.22 8.81
N VAL A 46 10.02 -10.96 8.41
CA VAL A 46 8.81 -10.21 8.05
C VAL A 46 8.96 -9.69 6.64
N PHE A 47 8.01 -9.98 5.77
CA PHE A 47 7.89 -9.37 4.45
C PHE A 47 6.61 -8.53 4.38
N THR A 48 6.74 -7.25 4.03
CA THR A 48 5.61 -6.33 3.99
C THR A 48 5.69 -5.39 2.80
N SER A 49 4.53 -5.08 2.21
CA SER A 49 4.37 -4.01 1.24
C SER A 49 4.11 -2.65 1.90
N ASN A 50 3.91 -2.58 3.21
CA ASN A 50 3.61 -1.34 3.93
C ASN A 50 4.89 -0.72 4.52
N TYR A 51 5.28 0.44 3.99
CA TYR A 51 6.53 1.09 4.38
C TYR A 51 6.52 1.61 5.82
N SER A 52 5.38 2.07 6.36
CA SER A 52 5.31 2.52 7.76
C SER A 52 5.55 1.33 8.70
N TYR A 53 4.91 0.19 8.42
CA TYR A 53 5.13 -1.02 9.19
C TYR A 53 6.58 -1.51 9.09
N PHE A 54 7.15 -1.52 7.87
CA PHE A 54 8.56 -1.83 7.67
C PHE A 54 9.49 -0.94 8.51
N ARG A 55 9.24 0.38 8.54
CA ARG A 55 10.04 1.32 9.33
C ARG A 55 9.95 1.02 10.83
N GLN A 56 8.80 0.58 11.33
CA GLN A 56 8.62 0.23 12.74
C GLN A 56 9.33 -1.08 13.09
N ILE A 57 9.12 -2.14 12.30
CA ILE A 57 9.59 -3.49 12.62
C ILE A 57 11.10 -3.66 12.42
N ARG A 58 11.70 -2.94 11.46
CA ARG A 58 13.14 -3.01 11.16
C ARG A 58 14.06 -2.51 12.29
N HIS A 59 13.51 -1.85 13.32
CA HIS A 59 14.28 -1.42 14.49
C HIS A 59 14.66 -2.57 15.44
N SER A 60 14.09 -3.76 15.24
CA SER A 60 14.42 -4.94 16.02
C SER A 60 15.53 -5.75 15.38
N ASP A 61 16.63 -5.98 16.11
CA ASP A 61 17.72 -6.86 15.68
C ASP A 61 17.33 -8.34 15.67
N LYS A 62 16.16 -8.69 16.23
CA LYS A 62 15.65 -10.07 16.29
C LYS A 62 14.83 -10.48 15.07
N ILE A 63 14.45 -9.53 14.21
CA ILE A 63 13.59 -9.78 13.05
C ILE A 63 14.30 -9.33 11.78
N LYS A 64 14.48 -10.26 10.84
CA LYS A 64 14.92 -9.91 9.49
C LYS A 64 13.71 -9.37 8.71
N SER A 65 13.75 -8.08 8.40
CA SER A 65 12.60 -7.36 7.83
C SER A 65 12.85 -7.00 6.36
N HIS A 66 11.84 -7.19 5.52
CA HIS A 66 11.91 -7.01 4.07
C HIS A 66 10.74 -6.14 3.60
N PHE A 67 11.05 -5.17 2.73
CA PHE A 67 10.06 -4.30 2.12
C PHE A 67 10.17 -4.40 0.60
N GLY A 68 9.05 -4.66 -0.06
CA GLY A 68 9.02 -4.80 -1.50
C GLY A 68 7.65 -5.23 -2.02
N SER A 69 7.52 -5.20 -3.34
CA SER A 69 6.38 -5.76 -4.05
C SER A 69 6.57 -7.25 -4.34
N GLU A 70 7.82 -7.73 -4.28
CA GLU A 70 8.22 -9.11 -4.45
C GLU A 70 9.14 -9.55 -3.30
N PHE A 71 9.07 -10.83 -2.93
CA PHE A 71 9.96 -11.45 -1.96
C PHE A 71 10.98 -12.36 -2.69
N ASP A 72 12.07 -11.75 -3.16
CA ASP A 72 13.09 -12.39 -4.02
C ASP A 72 14.35 -12.84 -3.24
N VAL A 73 14.46 -12.50 -1.97
CA VAL A 73 15.60 -12.82 -1.09
C VAL A 73 15.66 -14.28 -0.64
N ASP A 74 16.85 -14.81 -0.39
CA ASP A 74 16.98 -16.14 0.21
C ASP A 74 16.44 -16.17 1.66
N THR A 75 15.77 -17.27 2.00
CA THR A 75 15.15 -17.49 3.30
C THR A 75 15.33 -18.94 3.76
N GLN A 76 15.36 -19.12 5.08
CA GLN A 76 15.31 -20.45 5.72
C GLN A 76 13.91 -20.77 6.24
N ALA A 77 12.93 -19.90 5.98
CA ALA A 77 11.58 -20.08 6.47
C ALA A 77 10.98 -21.40 5.98
N ASP A 78 10.43 -22.16 6.92
CA ASP A 78 9.71 -23.41 6.68
C ASP A 78 8.21 -23.26 6.98
N MET A 79 7.80 -22.10 7.49
CA MET A 79 6.42 -21.75 7.78
C MET A 79 6.08 -20.33 7.33
N LEU A 80 4.95 -20.16 6.65
CA LEU A 80 4.32 -18.87 6.37
C LEU A 80 3.24 -18.57 7.40
N LEU A 81 3.35 -17.45 8.11
CA LEU A 81 2.23 -16.81 8.81
C LEU A 81 1.64 -15.70 7.92
N LEU A 82 0.55 -16.00 7.23
CA LEU A 82 -0.13 -15.06 6.35
C LEU A 82 -1.27 -14.35 7.10
N TYR A 83 -1.11 -13.03 7.27
CA TYR A 83 -2.19 -12.14 7.66
C TYR A 83 -3.03 -11.80 6.44
N TRP A 84 -4.27 -12.30 6.43
CA TRP A 84 -5.15 -12.24 5.28
C TRP A 84 -5.43 -10.79 4.83
N PRO A 85 -5.05 -10.41 3.59
CA PRO A 85 -5.38 -9.09 3.04
C PRO A 85 -6.88 -8.88 2.85
N LYS A 86 -7.33 -7.63 2.88
CA LYS A 86 -8.73 -7.26 2.59
C LYS A 86 -9.11 -7.56 1.14
N ALA A 87 -8.16 -7.39 0.21
CA ALA A 87 -8.38 -7.65 -1.21
C ALA A 87 -8.04 -9.11 -1.56
N LYS A 88 -9.02 -9.82 -2.11
CA LYS A 88 -8.85 -11.23 -2.51
C LYS A 88 -7.73 -11.42 -3.54
N ALA A 89 -7.60 -10.52 -4.51
CA ALA A 89 -6.56 -10.61 -5.54
C ALA A 89 -5.14 -10.42 -4.96
N GLU A 90 -5.01 -9.61 -3.90
CA GLU A 90 -3.75 -9.46 -3.18
C GLU A 90 -3.40 -10.73 -2.39
N ALA A 91 -4.40 -11.39 -1.78
CA ALA A 91 -4.20 -12.68 -1.14
C ALA A 91 -3.74 -13.76 -2.13
N GLU A 92 -4.32 -13.78 -3.34
CA GLU A 92 -3.90 -14.69 -4.43
C GLU A 92 -2.46 -14.43 -4.87
N TYR A 93 -2.09 -13.15 -5.03
CA TYR A 93 -0.73 -12.73 -5.38
C TYR A 93 0.31 -13.14 -4.34
N LEU A 94 0.06 -12.80 -3.06
CA LEU A 94 0.94 -13.15 -1.95
C LEU A 94 1.08 -14.67 -1.82
N LEU A 95 -0.02 -15.41 -1.92
CA LEU A 95 0.03 -16.87 -1.80
C LEU A 95 0.86 -17.49 -2.94
N ALA A 96 0.65 -17.08 -4.19
CA ALA A 96 1.41 -17.59 -5.32
C ALA A 96 2.91 -17.31 -5.17
N MET A 97 3.27 -16.08 -4.82
CA MET A 97 4.66 -15.66 -4.63
C MET A 97 5.34 -16.42 -3.48
N LEU A 98 4.72 -16.41 -2.30
CA LEU A 98 5.35 -16.95 -1.10
C LEU A 98 5.38 -18.47 -1.11
N MET A 99 4.34 -19.13 -1.65
CA MET A 99 4.41 -20.59 -1.81
C MET A 99 5.46 -20.99 -2.84
N ALA A 100 5.58 -20.28 -3.97
CA ALA A 100 6.67 -20.52 -4.93
C ALA A 100 8.06 -20.39 -4.31
N LYS A 101 8.22 -19.48 -3.33
CA LYS A 101 9.49 -19.29 -2.62
C LYS A 101 9.78 -20.36 -1.57
N LEU A 102 8.77 -20.76 -0.78
CA LEU A 102 8.94 -21.70 0.33
C LEU A 102 8.92 -23.17 -0.11
N GLY A 103 8.20 -23.49 -1.20
CA GLY A 103 8.21 -24.82 -1.81
C GLY A 103 7.43 -25.90 -1.04
N VAL A 104 7.69 -27.15 -1.41
CA VAL A 104 7.07 -28.34 -0.82
C VAL A 104 7.52 -28.54 0.62
N ASN A 105 6.61 -29.06 1.46
CA ASN A 105 6.73 -29.27 2.90
C ASN A 105 6.66 -27.99 3.74
N ALA A 106 6.56 -26.80 3.13
CA ALA A 106 6.30 -25.58 3.86
C ALA A 106 4.93 -25.63 4.56
N GLU A 107 4.90 -25.22 5.81
CA GLU A 107 3.66 -25.04 6.55
C GLU A 107 3.07 -23.65 6.29
N ILE A 108 1.75 -23.54 6.37
CA ILE A 108 1.07 -22.25 6.31
C ILE A 108 0.12 -22.11 7.49
N VAL A 109 0.19 -20.97 8.15
CA VAL A 109 -0.83 -20.47 9.06
C VAL A 109 -1.49 -19.25 8.40
N VAL A 110 -2.81 -19.23 8.37
CA VAL A 110 -3.56 -18.06 7.87
C VAL A 110 -4.46 -17.52 8.96
N VAL A 111 -4.29 -16.23 9.27
CA VAL A 111 -5.12 -15.50 10.22
C VAL A 111 -5.79 -14.31 9.56
N GLY A 112 -7.05 -14.05 9.90
CA GLY A 112 -7.77 -12.94 9.31
C GLY A 112 -9.20 -12.81 9.79
N GLU A 113 -9.79 -11.64 9.58
CA GLU A 113 -11.19 -11.39 9.90
C GLU A 113 -12.12 -12.10 8.91
N ASN A 114 -13.21 -12.68 9.42
CA ASN A 114 -14.20 -13.37 8.61
C ASN A 114 -14.87 -12.46 7.58
N ARG A 115 -15.06 -11.18 7.90
CA ARG A 115 -15.65 -10.18 6.98
C ARG A 115 -14.72 -9.80 5.84
N SER A 116 -13.41 -9.99 6.00
CA SER A 116 -12.39 -9.76 4.96
C SER A 116 -12.24 -10.95 4.02
N GLY A 117 -13.03 -12.01 4.20
CA GLY A 117 -13.08 -13.13 3.27
C GLY A 117 -12.02 -14.21 3.48
N VAL A 118 -11.39 -14.28 4.67
CA VAL A 118 -10.32 -15.25 5.02
C VAL A 118 -10.65 -16.71 4.69
N LYS A 119 -11.94 -17.08 4.74
CA LYS A 119 -12.41 -18.43 4.37
C LYS A 119 -12.06 -18.85 2.94
N SER A 120 -11.76 -17.90 2.06
CA SER A 120 -11.36 -18.18 0.68
C SER A 120 -10.05 -18.99 0.60
N ILE A 121 -9.23 -19.00 1.67
CA ILE A 121 -8.02 -19.83 1.75
C ILE A 121 -8.33 -21.31 1.51
N GLU A 122 -9.48 -21.82 1.96
CA GLU A 122 -9.89 -23.22 1.79
C GLU A 122 -10.02 -23.61 0.30
N LYS A 123 -10.31 -22.65 -0.57
CA LYS A 123 -10.36 -22.85 -2.03
C LYS A 123 -9.01 -22.57 -2.67
N MET A 124 -8.36 -21.46 -2.30
CA MET A 124 -7.09 -21.03 -2.89
C MET A 124 -5.96 -22.01 -2.61
N PHE A 125 -5.93 -22.59 -1.41
CA PHE A 125 -4.82 -23.45 -1.01
C PHE A 125 -4.87 -24.85 -1.63
N LYS A 126 -5.99 -25.24 -2.26
CA LYS A 126 -6.20 -26.61 -2.79
C LYS A 126 -5.15 -27.06 -3.79
N GLU A 127 -4.54 -26.13 -4.54
CA GLU A 127 -3.49 -26.49 -5.49
C GLU A 127 -2.17 -26.86 -4.78
N TYR A 128 -1.92 -26.34 -3.58
CA TYR A 128 -0.73 -26.60 -2.77
C TYR A 128 -0.92 -27.78 -1.82
N GLY A 129 -2.10 -27.94 -1.22
CA GLY A 129 -2.38 -29.01 -0.26
C GLY A 129 -3.64 -28.77 0.58
N PRO A 130 -3.84 -29.56 1.65
CA PRO A 130 -4.94 -29.34 2.58
C PRO A 130 -4.65 -28.17 3.52
N VAL A 131 -5.69 -27.38 3.78
CA VAL A 131 -5.72 -26.38 4.86
C VAL A 131 -6.98 -26.60 5.68
N ASN A 132 -6.85 -26.64 7.01
CA ASN A 132 -7.96 -26.85 7.92
C ASN A 132 -8.13 -25.65 8.84
N LYS A 133 -9.37 -25.37 9.21
CA LYS A 133 -9.68 -24.37 10.23
C LYS A 133 -9.55 -24.99 11.63
N TYR A 134 -8.70 -24.43 12.48
CA TYR A 134 -8.45 -24.95 13.83
C TYR A 134 -9.07 -24.10 14.94
N ASP A 135 -9.19 -22.79 14.74
CA ASP A 135 -9.79 -21.90 15.74
C ASP A 135 -10.62 -20.79 15.07
N SER A 136 -11.58 -20.27 15.83
CA SER A 136 -12.32 -19.07 15.48
C SER A 136 -12.71 -18.33 16.74
N ALA A 137 -12.25 -17.09 16.86
CA ALA A 137 -12.62 -16.21 17.95
C ALA A 137 -12.54 -14.75 17.47
N ARG A 138 -13.24 -13.84 18.16
CA ARG A 138 -13.18 -12.39 17.88
C ARG A 138 -13.43 -12.04 16.40
N ARG A 139 -14.33 -12.80 15.75
CA ARG A 139 -14.65 -12.70 14.32
C ARG A 139 -13.47 -12.96 13.39
N CYS A 140 -12.41 -13.58 13.88
CA CYS A 140 -11.27 -14.06 13.12
C CYS A 140 -11.28 -15.59 13.01
N SER A 141 -10.54 -16.12 12.05
CA SER A 141 -10.28 -17.54 11.89
C SER A 141 -8.78 -17.80 11.86
N PHE A 142 -8.37 -18.94 12.40
CA PHE A 142 -7.03 -19.48 12.32
C PHE A 142 -7.08 -20.77 11.50
N TYR A 143 -6.30 -20.78 10.43
CA TYR A 143 -6.13 -21.92 9.54
C TYR A 143 -4.70 -22.42 9.62
N TRP A 144 -4.51 -23.73 9.48
CA TRP A 144 -3.19 -24.33 9.33
C TRP A 144 -3.21 -25.38 8.23
N GLY A 145 -2.13 -25.50 7.48
CA GLY A 145 -2.01 -26.40 6.34
C GLY A 145 -0.56 -26.69 5.98
N ASN A 146 -0.38 -27.64 5.07
CA ASN A 146 0.94 -28.04 4.57
C ASN A 146 0.94 -28.01 3.04
N CYS A 147 1.99 -27.47 2.45
CA CYS A 147 2.23 -27.55 1.02
C CYS A 147 2.75 -28.95 0.69
N LEU A 148 1.94 -29.76 0.02
CA LEU A 148 2.28 -31.13 -0.38
C LEU A 148 2.60 -31.24 -1.87
N ASN A 149 2.09 -30.31 -2.67
CA ASN A 149 2.31 -30.26 -4.11
C ASN A 149 3.33 -29.16 -4.44
N GLU A 150 4.09 -29.38 -5.52
CA GLU A 150 5.04 -28.39 -6.04
C GLU A 150 4.30 -27.10 -6.45
N PRO A 151 4.62 -25.95 -5.84
CA PRO A 151 4.10 -24.66 -6.26
C PRO A 151 4.51 -24.33 -7.70
N LYS A 152 3.67 -23.59 -8.42
CA LYS A 152 4.05 -23.08 -9.74
C LYS A 152 5.15 -22.02 -9.61
N PRO A 153 6.05 -21.89 -10.60
CA PRO A 153 6.97 -20.76 -10.65
C PRO A 153 6.20 -19.44 -10.60
N PHE A 154 6.72 -18.48 -9.85
CA PHE A 154 6.17 -17.13 -9.75
C PHE A 154 7.01 -16.16 -10.59
N ASN A 155 6.33 -15.23 -11.25
CA ASN A 155 6.92 -14.09 -11.93
C ASN A 155 5.99 -12.89 -11.75
N GLN A 156 6.47 -11.81 -11.13
CA GLN A 156 5.67 -10.62 -10.85
C GLN A 156 5.06 -9.99 -12.12
N GLU A 157 5.76 -10.07 -13.26
CA GLU A 157 5.30 -9.48 -14.52
C GLU A 157 3.94 -10.03 -14.99
N ASP A 158 3.65 -11.30 -14.70
CA ASP A 158 2.41 -11.97 -15.09
C ASP A 158 1.18 -11.47 -14.30
N TRP A 159 1.40 -10.71 -13.23
CA TRP A 159 0.35 -10.23 -12.33
C TRP A 159 -0.06 -8.78 -12.59
N PHE A 160 0.64 -8.07 -13.47
CA PHE A 160 0.21 -6.74 -13.88
C PHE A 160 -1.10 -6.80 -14.67
N LYS A 161 -2.11 -6.08 -14.18
CA LYS A 161 -3.25 -5.69 -15.02
C LYS A 161 -2.88 -4.45 -15.80
N SER A 162 -3.07 -4.52 -17.11
CA SER A 162 -2.88 -3.38 -18.01
C SER A 162 -4.22 -2.89 -18.54
N TYR A 163 -4.48 -1.59 -18.48
CA TYR A 163 -5.68 -0.97 -19.03
C TYR A 163 -5.39 0.46 -19.49
N THR A 164 -6.20 0.96 -20.42
CA THR A 164 -6.03 2.32 -20.96
C THR A 164 -6.93 3.30 -20.23
N VAL A 165 -6.37 4.42 -19.78
CA VAL A 165 -7.11 5.56 -19.24
C VAL A 165 -6.98 6.73 -20.22
N THR A 166 -8.08 7.44 -20.48
CA THR A 166 -8.11 8.58 -21.39
C THR A 166 -8.60 9.83 -20.66
N LEU A 167 -7.95 10.95 -20.92
CA LEU A 167 -8.31 12.30 -20.46
C LEU A 167 -8.18 13.27 -21.64
N GLY A 168 -9.30 13.79 -22.13
CA GLY A 168 -9.32 14.58 -23.36
C GLY A 168 -8.78 13.79 -24.55
N GLU A 169 -7.77 14.33 -25.23
CA GLU A 169 -7.06 13.68 -26.35
C GLU A 169 -5.87 12.81 -25.91
N GLN A 170 -5.54 12.82 -24.61
CA GLN A 170 -4.42 12.05 -24.07
C GLN A 170 -4.88 10.69 -23.56
N SER A 171 -4.11 9.65 -23.86
CA SER A 171 -4.28 8.31 -23.31
C SER A 171 -3.01 7.84 -22.58
N LEU A 172 -3.20 7.01 -21.55
CA LEU A 172 -2.13 6.33 -20.82
C LEU A 172 -2.41 4.84 -20.75
N THR A 173 -1.36 4.03 -20.89
CA THR A 173 -1.38 2.63 -20.49
C THR A 173 -1.03 2.54 -19.01
N VAL A 174 -1.98 2.15 -18.18
CA VAL A 174 -1.78 1.97 -16.73
C VAL A 174 -1.48 0.51 -16.45
N LYS A 175 -0.42 0.26 -15.71
CA LYS A 175 -0.04 -1.06 -15.19
C LYS A 175 -0.26 -1.07 -13.67
N SER A 176 -0.96 -2.09 -13.16
CA SER A 176 -1.28 -2.20 -11.74
C SER A 176 -1.10 -3.64 -11.24
N LEU A 177 -0.36 -3.80 -10.13
CA LEU A 177 -0.32 -5.03 -9.36
C LEU A 177 -1.62 -5.22 -8.56
N PRO A 178 -1.95 -6.46 -8.14
CA PRO A 178 -3.00 -6.73 -7.17
C PRO A 178 -2.75 -5.99 -5.85
N GLY A 179 -3.83 -5.49 -5.21
CA GLY A 179 -3.73 -4.73 -3.96
C GLY A 179 -3.57 -3.21 -4.13
N VAL A 180 -3.27 -2.72 -5.34
CA VAL A 180 -3.26 -1.28 -5.63
C VAL A 180 -4.68 -0.79 -5.94
N PHE A 181 -5.05 0.36 -5.36
CA PHE A 181 -6.34 0.99 -5.58
C PHE A 181 -6.46 1.53 -7.01
N SER A 182 -7.15 0.79 -7.88
CA SER A 182 -7.92 1.25 -9.03
C SER A 182 -8.40 -0.01 -9.74
N HIS A 183 -9.62 -0.46 -9.43
CA HIS A 183 -10.24 -1.58 -10.14
C HIS A 183 -10.72 -1.14 -11.52
N GLY A 184 -9.78 -0.81 -12.41
CA GLY A 184 -10.01 -0.61 -13.85
C GLY A 184 -10.79 0.65 -14.25
N GLU A 185 -11.25 1.46 -13.30
CA GLU A 185 -11.96 2.72 -13.58
C GLU A 185 -11.12 3.92 -13.16
N PHE A 186 -11.02 4.89 -14.07
CA PHE A 186 -10.38 6.17 -13.81
C PHE A 186 -11.18 6.95 -12.75
N ASP A 187 -10.61 7.07 -11.56
CA ASP A 187 -11.23 7.73 -10.42
C ASP A 187 -11.71 9.15 -10.77
N LEU A 188 -12.98 9.44 -10.45
CA LEU A 188 -13.62 10.71 -10.80
C LEU A 188 -12.97 11.90 -10.07
N GLY A 189 -12.47 11.69 -8.85
CA GLY A 189 -11.74 12.72 -8.12
C GLY A 189 -10.41 13.06 -8.82
N SER A 190 -9.67 12.04 -9.22
CA SER A 190 -8.41 12.18 -9.98
C SER A 190 -8.62 12.88 -11.32
N ARG A 191 -9.72 12.56 -12.03
CA ARG A 191 -10.10 13.28 -13.25
C ARG A 191 -10.37 14.75 -13.00
N LEU A 192 -11.23 15.06 -12.02
CA LEU A 192 -11.56 16.43 -11.66
C LEU A 192 -10.31 17.23 -11.26
N LEU A 193 -9.39 16.59 -10.53
CA LEU A 193 -8.12 17.19 -10.16
C LEU A 193 -7.32 17.56 -11.40
N LEU A 194 -7.03 16.60 -12.29
CA LEU A 194 -6.25 16.82 -13.51
C LEU A 194 -6.87 17.90 -14.42
N GLU A 195 -8.20 17.94 -14.54
CA GLU A 195 -8.92 18.98 -15.31
C GLU A 195 -8.83 20.39 -14.68
N THR A 196 -8.50 20.47 -13.38
CA THR A 196 -8.41 21.72 -12.61
C THR A 196 -6.97 22.21 -12.44
N LEU A 197 -5.96 21.35 -12.67
CA LEU A 197 -4.56 21.72 -12.47
C LEU A 197 -4.13 22.86 -13.42
N PRO A 198 -3.30 23.81 -12.94
CA PRO A 198 -2.64 24.76 -13.81
C PRO A 198 -1.54 24.05 -14.62
N ASN A 199 -0.92 24.77 -15.55
CA ASN A 199 0.34 24.32 -16.15
C ASN A 199 1.39 24.18 -15.04
N LEU A 200 1.98 23.00 -14.94
CA LEU A 200 2.95 22.66 -13.91
C LEU A 200 4.37 22.97 -14.39
N SER A 201 5.24 23.27 -13.43
CA SER A 201 6.65 23.56 -13.69
C SER A 201 7.50 23.21 -12.48
N GLY A 202 8.81 23.02 -12.71
CA GLY A 202 9.74 22.69 -11.64
C GLY A 202 9.49 21.30 -11.05
N LYS A 203 9.76 21.15 -9.75
CA LYS A 203 9.65 19.88 -9.04
C LYS A 203 8.23 19.65 -8.53
N VAL A 204 7.62 18.54 -8.92
CA VAL A 204 6.23 18.19 -8.61
C VAL A 204 6.21 16.87 -7.85
N LEU A 205 5.47 16.83 -6.74
CA LEU A 205 5.21 15.59 -5.99
C LEU A 205 3.77 15.12 -6.24
N ASP A 206 3.61 13.91 -6.75
CA ASP A 206 2.36 13.14 -6.67
C ASP A 206 2.38 12.31 -5.38
N PHE A 207 1.63 12.75 -4.38
CA PHE A 207 1.62 12.14 -3.06
C PHE A 207 0.47 11.13 -2.94
N GLY A 208 0.80 9.88 -2.63
CA GLY A 208 -0.16 8.76 -2.64
C GLY A 208 -0.44 8.32 -4.07
N CYS A 209 0.64 8.00 -4.81
CA CYS A 209 0.58 7.89 -6.26
C CYS A 209 -0.23 6.67 -6.78
N GLY A 210 -0.47 5.65 -5.96
CA GLY A 210 -1.27 4.48 -6.36
C GLY A 210 -0.69 3.79 -7.60
N ALA A 211 -1.49 3.60 -8.66
CA ALA A 211 -1.02 3.04 -9.93
C ALA A 211 -0.29 4.07 -10.83
N GLY A 212 -0.12 5.30 -10.36
CA GLY A 212 0.67 6.36 -11.01
C GLY A 212 -0.07 7.17 -12.06
N VAL A 213 -1.41 7.13 -12.06
CA VAL A 213 -2.25 7.79 -13.06
C VAL A 213 -2.07 9.31 -13.03
N LEU A 214 -2.11 9.94 -11.85
CA LEU A 214 -1.96 11.39 -11.70
C LEU A 214 -0.56 11.83 -12.16
N GLY A 215 0.50 11.27 -11.59
CA GLY A 215 1.88 11.56 -11.97
C GLY A 215 2.16 11.40 -13.46
N ALA A 216 1.67 10.32 -14.08
CA ALA A 216 1.86 10.07 -15.50
C ALA A 216 1.12 11.08 -16.39
N PHE A 217 -0.11 11.48 -16.06
CA PHE A 217 -0.80 12.54 -16.81
C PHE A 217 -0.12 13.90 -16.62
N MET A 218 0.31 14.23 -15.41
CA MET A 218 1.04 15.47 -15.14
C MET A 218 2.34 15.55 -15.94
N ALA A 219 3.13 14.47 -15.97
CA ALA A 219 4.37 14.39 -16.73
C ALA A 219 4.14 14.45 -18.26
N LYS A 220 3.07 13.80 -18.74
CA LYS A 220 2.70 13.82 -20.16
C LYS A 220 2.23 15.20 -20.63
N ALA A 221 1.46 15.91 -19.80
CA ALA A 221 0.97 17.24 -20.09
C ALA A 221 2.05 18.33 -19.94
N ASN A 222 3.06 18.10 -19.09
CA ASN A 222 4.11 19.06 -18.79
C ASN A 222 5.51 18.40 -18.88
N PRO A 223 6.07 18.21 -20.09
CA PRO A 223 7.31 17.43 -20.29
C PRO A 223 8.55 17.94 -19.53
N GLU A 224 8.55 19.21 -19.13
CA GLU A 224 9.67 19.87 -18.43
C GLU A 224 9.63 19.74 -16.90
N ILE A 225 8.59 19.11 -16.32
CA ILE A 225 8.53 18.94 -14.87
C ILE A 225 9.48 17.84 -14.39
N ALA A 226 10.05 18.04 -13.20
CA ALA A 226 10.70 16.97 -12.46
C ALA A 226 9.64 16.28 -11.59
N ILE A 227 8.99 15.25 -12.13
CA ILE A 227 7.96 14.49 -11.41
C ILE A 227 8.59 13.50 -10.43
N GLU A 228 8.16 13.61 -9.18
CA GLU A 228 8.41 12.66 -8.11
C GLU A 228 7.05 12.09 -7.66
N MET A 229 7.02 10.81 -7.31
CA MET A 229 5.81 10.09 -6.93
C MET A 229 6.11 9.27 -5.70
N CYS A 230 5.27 9.33 -4.67
CA CYS A 230 5.48 8.53 -3.47
C CYS A 230 4.21 7.83 -3.00
N ASP A 231 4.40 6.66 -2.41
CA ASP A 231 3.32 5.91 -1.75
C ASP A 231 3.88 5.16 -0.54
N ILE A 232 2.98 4.76 0.36
CA ILE A 232 3.33 3.87 1.48
C ILE A 232 3.41 2.41 1.02
N ASN A 233 2.73 2.07 -0.09
CA ASN A 233 2.57 0.71 -0.55
C ASN A 233 3.58 0.36 -1.66
N ALA A 234 4.38 -0.69 -1.46
CA ALA A 234 5.34 -1.20 -2.44
C ALA A 234 4.69 -1.61 -3.77
N TYR A 235 3.47 -2.15 -3.75
CA TYR A 235 2.72 -2.49 -4.96
C TYR A 235 2.37 -1.23 -5.76
N ALA A 236 2.01 -0.13 -5.09
CA ALA A 236 1.72 1.15 -5.73
C ALA A 236 2.97 1.76 -6.36
N ILE A 237 4.09 1.73 -5.65
CA ILE A 237 5.40 2.19 -6.17
C ILE A 237 5.76 1.44 -7.45
N THR A 238 5.72 0.10 -7.41
CA THR A 238 6.06 -0.75 -8.56
C THR A 238 5.08 -0.52 -9.72
N SER A 239 3.79 -0.37 -9.43
CA SER A 239 2.76 -0.07 -10.44
C SER A 239 2.95 1.30 -11.09
N SER A 240 3.31 2.32 -10.31
CA SER A 240 3.60 3.65 -10.80
C SER A 240 4.83 3.68 -11.70
N GLN A 241 5.90 2.95 -11.32
CA GLN A 241 7.09 2.78 -12.16
C GLN A 241 6.74 2.11 -13.50
N ALA A 242 6.01 0.99 -13.45
CA ALA A 242 5.58 0.26 -14.63
C ALA A 242 4.66 1.10 -15.54
N THR A 243 3.80 1.96 -14.96
CA THR A 243 2.97 2.91 -15.70
C THR A 243 3.81 4.00 -16.37
N LEU A 244 4.80 4.59 -15.69
CA LEU A 244 5.70 5.57 -16.33
C LEU A 244 6.45 4.93 -17.52
N GLU A 245 7.02 3.75 -17.30
CA GLU A 245 7.76 3.01 -18.34
C GLU A 245 6.88 2.67 -19.54
N ALA A 246 5.66 2.15 -19.31
CA ALA A 246 4.72 1.78 -20.37
C ALA A 246 4.29 2.97 -21.25
N ASN A 247 4.52 4.20 -20.81
CA ASN A 247 4.19 5.42 -21.55
C ASN A 247 5.44 6.21 -22.00
N GLY A 248 6.65 5.67 -21.80
CA GLY A 248 7.90 6.34 -22.14
C GLY A 248 8.15 7.62 -21.33
N LEU A 249 7.60 7.69 -20.11
CA LEU A 249 7.72 8.84 -19.22
C LEU A 249 8.84 8.59 -18.22
N SER A 250 9.54 9.66 -17.83
CA SER A 250 10.56 9.63 -16.79
C SER A 250 10.01 10.24 -15.51
N GLY A 251 10.41 9.69 -14.36
CA GLY A 251 9.99 10.16 -13.04
C GLY A 251 10.65 9.33 -11.94
N ARG A 252 10.76 9.91 -10.74
CA ARG A 252 11.26 9.19 -9.57
C ARG A 252 10.07 8.69 -8.75
N VAL A 253 10.00 7.38 -8.51
CA VAL A 253 8.98 6.78 -7.66
C VAL A 253 9.64 6.14 -6.45
N PHE A 254 9.17 6.42 -5.23
CA PHE A 254 9.80 5.96 -4.00
C PHE A 254 8.80 5.72 -2.86
N ALA A 255 9.24 4.97 -1.85
CA ALA A 255 8.45 4.73 -0.65
C ALA A 255 8.57 5.91 0.31
N SER A 256 7.45 6.34 0.90
CA SER A 256 7.46 7.37 1.93
C SER A 256 6.35 7.13 2.95
N ASP A 257 6.69 7.25 4.22
CA ASP A 257 5.71 7.32 5.31
C ASP A 257 5.38 8.79 5.54
N ILE A 258 4.30 9.18 4.87
CA ILE A 258 3.92 10.57 4.69
C ILE A 258 5.06 11.32 3.99
N TYR A 259 5.82 12.15 4.70
CA TYR A 259 6.91 12.94 4.13
C TYR A 259 8.31 12.40 4.46
N SER A 260 8.43 11.23 5.11
CA SER A 260 9.67 10.73 5.70
C SER A 260 10.87 10.66 4.75
N ASP A 261 10.63 10.43 3.46
CA ASP A 261 11.67 10.25 2.45
C ASP A 261 11.55 11.27 1.30
N THR A 262 10.70 12.28 1.50
CA THR A 262 10.47 13.36 0.53
C THR A 262 11.50 14.47 0.67
N ALA A 263 11.69 15.25 -0.40
CA ALA A 263 12.48 16.48 -0.34
C ALA A 263 11.68 17.61 0.34
N ASN A 264 12.28 18.80 0.45
CA ASN A 264 11.68 19.97 1.07
C ASN A 264 11.62 21.21 0.16
N ASP A 265 11.71 21.00 -1.15
CA ASP A 265 11.83 22.04 -2.17
C ASP A 265 10.83 21.89 -3.32
N TYR A 266 9.68 21.23 -3.09
CA TYR A 266 8.69 21.03 -4.13
C TYR A 266 8.06 22.36 -4.58
N ARG A 267 7.90 22.53 -5.90
CA ARG A 267 7.11 23.64 -6.45
C ARG A 267 5.62 23.34 -6.32
N PHE A 268 5.23 22.08 -6.53
CA PHE A 268 3.86 21.60 -6.41
C PHE A 268 3.79 20.31 -5.59
N ILE A 269 2.84 20.23 -4.67
CA ILE A 269 2.40 18.97 -4.05
C ILE A 269 0.95 18.71 -4.50
N ILE A 270 0.76 17.62 -5.23
CA ILE A 270 -0.53 17.21 -5.81
C ILE A 270 -0.93 15.88 -5.17
N SER A 271 -2.19 15.74 -4.75
CA SER A 271 -2.63 14.50 -4.11
C SER A 271 -4.13 14.22 -4.27
N ASN A 272 -4.45 12.92 -4.32
CA ASN A 272 -5.78 12.38 -4.07
C ASN A 272 -5.72 11.41 -2.87
N PRO A 273 -5.77 11.93 -1.62
CA PRO A 273 -5.59 11.10 -0.44
C PRO A 273 -6.67 10.01 -0.32
N PRO A 274 -6.37 8.81 0.21
CA PRO A 274 -7.34 7.73 0.33
C PRO A 274 -8.53 8.09 1.24
N PHE A 275 -9.76 7.85 0.75
CA PHE A 275 -10.99 8.14 1.50
C PHE A 275 -11.69 6.86 1.97
N HIS A 276 -11.09 6.07 2.83
CA HIS A 276 -11.74 4.86 3.35
C HIS A 276 -11.88 4.87 4.87
N SER A 277 -13.06 4.42 5.29
CA SER A 277 -13.70 4.43 6.61
C SER A 277 -13.00 3.58 7.68
N GLY A 278 -11.67 3.67 7.80
CA GLY A 278 -10.93 3.39 9.03
C GLY A 278 -10.69 4.74 9.71
N LEU A 279 -11.68 5.20 10.46
CA LEU A 279 -11.91 6.62 10.80
C LEU A 279 -10.77 7.34 11.52
N ASP A 280 -9.88 6.64 12.23
CA ASP A 280 -8.86 7.31 13.03
C ASP A 280 -7.49 7.38 12.31
N THR A 281 -7.00 6.26 11.76
CA THR A 281 -5.63 6.19 11.20
C THR A 281 -5.50 6.92 9.86
N ASN A 282 -6.47 6.75 8.96
CA ASN A 282 -6.44 7.40 7.64
C ASN A 282 -6.69 8.91 7.74
N TYR A 283 -7.50 9.32 8.72
CA TYR A 283 -7.75 10.73 8.98
C TYR A 283 -6.46 11.40 9.44
N ASN A 284 -5.77 10.83 10.43
CA ASN A 284 -4.47 11.34 10.92
C ASN A 284 -3.42 11.48 9.81
N ALA A 285 -3.33 10.51 8.88
CA ALA A 285 -2.39 10.58 7.77
C ALA A 285 -2.69 11.76 6.83
N ALA A 286 -3.97 11.97 6.47
CA ALA A 286 -4.38 13.12 5.67
C ALA A 286 -4.17 14.45 6.43
N GLU A 287 -4.51 14.52 7.73
CA GLU A 287 -4.25 15.73 8.51
C GLU A 287 -2.75 16.06 8.58
N THR A 288 -1.91 15.05 8.74
CA THR A 288 -0.45 15.22 8.78
C THR A 288 0.09 15.67 7.42
N LEU A 289 -0.41 15.08 6.32
CA LEU A 289 -0.10 15.52 4.95
C LEU A 289 -0.38 17.03 4.78
N LEU A 290 -1.59 17.45 5.15
CA LEU A 290 -2.05 18.84 4.96
C LEU A 290 -1.33 19.81 5.90
N GLY A 291 -1.16 19.42 7.17
CA GLY A 291 -0.54 20.24 8.20
C GLY A 291 0.95 20.51 7.96
N HIS A 292 1.67 19.55 7.37
CA HIS A 292 3.12 19.65 7.14
C HIS A 292 3.51 20.02 5.71
N ALA A 293 2.58 20.05 4.75
CA ALA A 293 2.87 20.42 3.36
C ALA A 293 3.70 21.71 3.19
N PRO A 294 3.49 22.81 3.94
CA PRO A 294 4.32 24.01 3.82
C PRO A 294 5.82 23.77 4.09
N GLN A 295 6.17 22.78 4.91
CA GLN A 295 7.56 22.46 5.23
C GLN A 295 8.28 21.77 4.06
N HIS A 296 7.51 21.15 3.16
CA HIS A 296 8.01 20.41 2.01
C HIS A 296 7.97 21.21 0.70
N LEU A 297 7.32 22.37 0.71
CA LEU A 297 7.25 23.28 -0.44
C LEU A 297 8.41 24.28 -0.45
N SER A 298 8.92 24.56 -1.65
CA SER A 298 9.74 25.74 -1.94
C SER A 298 8.99 27.05 -1.65
N ASN A 299 9.70 28.17 -1.58
CA ASN A 299 9.06 29.49 -1.46
C ASN A 299 8.07 29.70 -2.60
N HIS A 300 6.88 30.19 -2.27
CA HIS A 300 5.75 30.30 -3.20
C HIS A 300 5.18 28.98 -3.73
N GLY A 301 5.67 27.83 -3.27
CA GLY A 301 5.18 26.50 -3.64
C GLY A 301 3.68 26.32 -3.34
N GLU A 302 3.05 25.44 -4.11
CA GLU A 302 1.59 25.28 -4.15
C GLU A 302 1.18 23.85 -3.83
N MET A 303 0.09 23.70 -3.09
CA MET A 303 -0.55 22.41 -2.84
C MET A 303 -1.93 22.40 -3.49
N ILE A 304 -2.24 21.36 -4.26
CA ILE A 304 -3.56 21.15 -4.85
C ILE A 304 -4.00 19.72 -4.55
N ILE A 305 -5.14 19.57 -3.89
CA ILE A 305 -5.67 18.26 -3.52
C ILE A 305 -7.12 18.13 -3.96
N VAL A 306 -7.53 16.92 -4.28
CA VAL A 306 -8.95 16.56 -4.34
C VAL A 306 -9.37 15.90 -3.05
N ALA A 307 -10.58 16.22 -2.56
CA ALA A 307 -11.18 15.50 -1.45
C ALA A 307 -12.68 15.34 -1.59
N ASN A 308 -13.25 14.34 -0.90
CA ASN A 308 -14.69 14.29 -0.73
C ASN A 308 -15.20 15.57 -0.02
N SER A 309 -16.23 16.19 -0.57
CA SER A 309 -16.74 17.52 -0.14
C SER A 309 -17.25 17.57 1.30
N PHE A 310 -17.53 16.42 1.93
CA PHE A 310 -17.95 16.35 3.34
C PHE A 310 -16.77 16.39 4.33
N LEU A 311 -15.53 16.19 3.87
CA LEU A 311 -14.33 16.20 4.71
C LEU A 311 -13.95 17.63 5.10
N LYS A 312 -13.58 17.81 6.37
CA LYS A 312 -13.24 19.12 6.95
C LYS A 312 -11.76 19.45 6.77
N TYR A 313 -11.27 19.40 5.53
CA TYR A 313 -9.88 19.77 5.21
C TYR A 313 -9.58 21.27 5.22
N PRO A 314 -10.50 22.18 4.83
CA PRO A 314 -10.18 23.61 4.78
C PRO A 314 -9.60 24.18 6.09
N PRO A 315 -10.15 23.89 7.30
CA PRO A 315 -9.55 24.39 8.55
C PRO A 315 -8.10 23.93 8.78
N ILE A 316 -7.75 22.71 8.36
CA ILE A 316 -6.40 22.16 8.51
C ILE A 316 -5.43 22.88 7.57
N ILE A 317 -5.86 23.06 6.32
CA ILE A 317 -5.09 23.75 5.28
C ILE A 317 -4.89 25.22 5.65
N GLU A 318 -5.96 25.92 6.07
CA GLU A 318 -5.91 27.31 6.51
C GLU A 318 -4.95 27.49 7.69
N ASN A 319 -4.98 26.58 8.67
CA ASN A 319 -4.05 26.62 9.80
C ASN A 319 -2.58 26.44 9.38
N ALA A 320 -2.32 25.64 8.35
CA ALA A 320 -0.97 25.36 7.86
C ALA A 320 -0.43 26.46 6.91
N PHE A 321 -1.28 26.98 6.03
CA PHE A 321 -0.88 27.88 4.93
C PHE A 321 -1.28 29.35 5.14
N ASN A 322 -2.18 29.63 6.09
CA ASN A 322 -2.92 30.91 6.23
C ASN A 322 -3.83 31.24 5.03
N ASN A 323 -4.02 30.29 4.11
CA ASN A 323 -4.94 30.39 2.98
C ASN A 323 -5.44 29.01 2.55
N CYS A 324 -6.64 28.97 2.00
CA CYS A 324 -7.22 27.81 1.35
C CYS A 324 -8.31 28.30 0.37
N GLU A 325 -8.16 27.97 -0.91
CA GLU A 325 -9.14 28.29 -1.95
C GLU A 325 -9.79 27.00 -2.45
N THR A 326 -11.06 27.05 -2.83
CA THR A 326 -11.72 25.95 -3.55
C THR A 326 -11.73 26.27 -5.04
N LEU A 327 -10.83 25.66 -5.81
CA LEU A 327 -10.70 25.91 -7.25
C LEU A 327 -11.88 25.32 -8.06
N ASN A 328 -12.40 24.18 -7.61
CA ASN A 328 -13.50 23.50 -8.26
C ASN A 328 -14.29 22.67 -7.24
N LYS A 329 -15.60 22.51 -7.45
CA LYS A 329 -16.47 21.76 -6.55
C LYS A 329 -17.61 21.09 -7.30
N THR A 330 -17.80 19.82 -7.00
CA THR A 330 -18.96 19.01 -7.40
C THR A 330 -19.75 18.58 -6.16
N ASN A 331 -20.85 17.87 -6.38
CA ASN A 331 -21.65 17.28 -5.30
C ASN A 331 -20.85 16.25 -4.47
N LYS A 332 -19.80 15.64 -5.04
CA LYS A 332 -19.00 14.60 -4.38
C LYS A 332 -17.62 15.09 -3.96
N PHE A 333 -16.94 15.85 -4.82
CA PHE A 333 -15.53 16.22 -4.64
C PHE A 333 -15.32 17.73 -4.65
N SER A 334 -14.34 18.20 -3.89
CA SER A 334 -13.84 19.57 -3.91
C SER A 334 -12.33 19.55 -4.20
N ILE A 335 -11.86 20.51 -5.00
CA ILE A 335 -10.44 20.74 -5.27
C ILE A 335 -9.97 21.92 -4.42
N TYR A 336 -9.10 21.64 -3.45
CA TYR A 336 -8.55 22.66 -2.56
C TYR A 336 -7.16 23.06 -3.02
N TYR A 337 -6.88 24.36 -2.98
CA TYR A 337 -5.61 24.97 -3.32
C TYR A 337 -5.08 25.78 -2.14
N ALA A 338 -3.78 25.69 -1.90
CA ALA A 338 -3.09 26.57 -0.97
C ALA A 338 -1.68 26.89 -1.47
N LYS A 339 -1.17 28.07 -1.09
CA LYS A 339 0.15 28.56 -1.48
C LYS A 339 0.98 28.91 -0.27
N LYS A 340 2.23 28.45 -0.22
CA LYS A 340 3.20 28.86 0.79
C LYS A 340 3.61 30.32 0.56
N SER A 341 3.45 31.15 1.58
CA SER A 341 3.83 32.57 1.55
C SER A 341 5.30 32.78 1.23
#